data_AF-A0AA95GIJ7-F1
#
_entry.id   AF-A0AA95GIJ7-F1
#
_cell.length_a   1.000
_cell.length_b   1.000
_cell.length_c   1.000
_cell.angle_alpha   90.00
_cell.angle_beta   90.00
_cell.angle_gamma   90.00
#
_symmetry.space_group_name_H-M   'P 1'
#
loop_
_entity.id
_entity.type
_entity.pdbx_description
1 polymer ?
#
loop_
_entity_poly.entity_id
_entity_poly.type
_entity_poly.pdbx_seq_one_letter_code
_entity_poly.pdbx_strand_id
1 'polypeptide(L)'
;MNILEQINNSFEYLRKLEKKVADLVLASPKNTIHLRIATLVKLANVSETTVKRLCRKMETKGFPDFKLRLTQSLLHGTSYVSRLLNPDDTVISHRQKIFESTIAELGIVKDNLNTTRINRAIDLLTQVKKIAFFGLASPAAYTNIYMPMVLRLAQLTLIDVLATGFILRRRQNFRDNLKRVKDILHDTYPDKL
;
A
#
# COMPACT_ATOMS: atom_id res chain seq x y z
N MET A 1 0.15 -10.95 -0.09
CA MET A 1 -1.07 -10.78 0.71
C MET A 1 -0.73 -10.99 2.18
N ASN A 2 -1.16 -10.09 3.06
CA ASN A 2 -0.95 -10.18 4.50
C ASN A 2 -1.74 -11.38 5.07
N ILE A 3 -1.13 -12.22 5.92
CA ILE A 3 -1.79 -13.43 6.44
C ILE A 3 -2.96 -13.09 7.37
N LEU A 4 -2.94 -11.95 8.05
CA LEU A 4 -4.04 -11.49 8.90
C LEU A 4 -5.27 -11.12 8.06
N GLU A 5 -5.05 -10.42 6.93
CA GLU A 5 -6.11 -10.15 5.96
C GLU A 5 -6.64 -11.44 5.33
N GLN A 6 -5.75 -12.39 5.01
CA GLN A 6 -6.15 -13.68 4.47
C GLN A 6 -7.04 -14.47 5.46
N ILE A 7 -6.72 -14.43 6.76
CA ILE A 7 -7.56 -15.04 7.80
C ILE A 7 -8.92 -14.35 7.88
N ASN A 8 -8.97 -13.01 7.90
CA ASN A 8 -10.23 -12.25 7.95
C ASN A 8 -11.11 -12.52 6.72
N ASN A 9 -10.54 -12.49 5.51
CA ASN A 9 -11.30 -12.69 4.27
C ASN A 9 -11.84 -14.12 4.13
N SER A 10 -11.14 -15.10 4.70
CA SER A 10 -11.56 -16.50 4.68
C SER A 10 -12.37 -16.92 5.91
N PHE A 11 -12.55 -16.02 6.87
CA PHE A 11 -13.08 -16.34 8.20
C PHE A 11 -14.44 -17.03 8.11
N GLU A 12 -15.36 -16.51 7.28
CA GLU A 12 -16.70 -17.10 7.13
C GLU A 12 -16.71 -18.52 6.57
N TYR A 13 -15.68 -18.89 5.81
CA TYR A 13 -15.54 -20.22 5.22
C TYR A 13 -14.74 -21.18 6.12
N LEU A 14 -14.33 -20.75 7.31
CA LEU A 14 -13.67 -21.60 8.30
C LEU A 14 -14.68 -22.45 9.06
N ARG A 15 -14.30 -23.70 9.37
CA ARG A 15 -15.11 -24.57 10.24
C ARG A 15 -15.14 -24.03 11.66
N LYS A 16 -16.13 -24.41 12.47
CA LYS A 16 -16.29 -23.97 13.88
C LYS A 16 -14.99 -24.05 14.71
N LEU A 17 -14.25 -25.16 14.61
CA LEU A 17 -12.99 -25.32 15.35
C LEU A 17 -11.80 -24.57 14.71
N GLU A 18 -11.84 -24.34 13.39
CA GLU A 18 -10.83 -23.50 12.70
C GLU A 18 -11.04 -22.02 13.04
N LYS A 19 -12.31 -21.55 13.11
CA LYS A 19 -12.70 -20.21 13.58
C LYS A 19 -12.12 -19.93 14.97
N LYS A 20 -12.26 -20.87 15.92
CA LYS A 20 -11.65 -20.74 17.26
C LYS A 20 -10.14 -20.49 17.24
N VAL A 21 -9.41 -21.17 16.36
CA VAL A 21 -7.96 -20.96 16.22
C VAL A 21 -7.70 -19.60 15.58
N ALA A 22 -8.44 -19.25 14.52
CA ALA A 22 -8.32 -17.96 13.86
C ALA A 22 -8.62 -16.79 14.81
N ASP A 23 -9.67 -16.87 15.63
CA ASP A 23 -10.03 -15.88 16.65
C ASP A 23 -8.88 -15.65 17.64
N LEU A 24 -8.27 -16.72 18.13
CA LEU A 24 -7.14 -16.61 19.06
C LEU A 24 -5.94 -15.95 18.40
N VAL A 25 -5.63 -16.33 17.15
CA VAL A 25 -4.55 -15.72 16.38
C VAL A 25 -4.82 -14.24 16.11
N LEU A 26 -6.04 -13.86 15.73
CA LEU A 26 -6.43 -12.48 15.45
C LEU A 26 -6.49 -11.62 16.72
N ALA A 27 -6.92 -12.18 17.84
CA ALA A 27 -6.96 -11.49 19.13
C ALA A 27 -5.55 -11.21 19.69
N SER A 28 -4.56 -12.06 19.39
CA SER A 28 -3.19 -11.86 19.87
C SER A 28 -2.12 -12.36 18.88
N PRO A 29 -1.94 -11.70 17.72
CA PRO A 29 -0.98 -12.11 16.71
C PRO A 29 0.47 -12.08 17.22
N LYS A 30 0.83 -11.04 17.98
CA LYS A 30 2.18 -10.85 18.55
C LYS A 30 2.55 -11.94 19.55
N ASN A 31 1.60 -12.44 20.33
CA ASN A 31 1.87 -13.55 21.23
C ASN A 31 1.99 -14.87 20.46
N THR A 32 1.12 -15.06 19.45
CA THR A 32 1.04 -16.29 18.65
C THR A 32 2.38 -16.67 18.01
N ILE A 33 3.19 -15.70 17.54
CA ILE A 33 4.49 -15.99 16.92
C ILE A 33 5.49 -16.65 17.90
N HIS A 34 5.32 -16.42 19.21
CA HIS A 34 6.16 -17.01 20.27
C HIS A 34 5.63 -18.35 20.78
N LEU A 35 4.38 -18.71 20.47
CA LEU A 35 3.80 -19.96 20.92
C LEU A 35 4.36 -21.18 20.16
N ARG A 36 4.41 -22.31 20.87
CA ARG A 36 4.52 -23.64 20.26
C ARG A 36 3.14 -24.11 19.83
N ILE A 37 3.08 -25.00 18.83
CA ILE A 37 1.80 -25.55 18.35
C ILE A 37 1.01 -26.19 19.48
N ALA A 38 1.67 -26.94 20.37
CA ALA A 38 1.03 -27.58 21.52
C ALA A 38 0.38 -26.57 22.48
N THR A 39 0.98 -25.39 22.65
CA THR A 39 0.41 -24.32 23.49
C THR A 39 -0.81 -23.72 22.82
N LEU A 40 -0.74 -23.46 21.51
CA LEU A 40 -1.88 -22.93 20.75
C LEU A 40 -3.08 -23.89 20.75
N VAL A 41 -2.82 -25.18 20.60
CA VAL A 41 -3.82 -26.27 20.68
C VAL A 41 -4.54 -26.26 22.03
N LYS A 42 -3.78 -26.12 23.13
CA LYS A 42 -4.36 -26.03 24.49
C LYS A 42 -5.19 -24.77 24.68
N LEU A 43 -4.66 -23.60 24.31
CA LEU A 43 -5.34 -22.33 24.50
C LEU A 43 -6.63 -22.22 23.67
N ALA A 44 -6.63 -22.74 22.44
CA ALA A 44 -7.82 -22.76 21.59
C ALA A 44 -8.79 -23.90 21.93
N ASN A 45 -8.39 -24.85 22.79
CA ASN A 45 -9.11 -26.08 23.10
C ASN A 45 -9.54 -26.84 21.83
N VAL A 46 -8.55 -27.19 21.01
CA VAL A 46 -8.72 -27.93 19.74
C VAL A 46 -7.71 -29.06 19.62
N SER A 47 -7.71 -29.79 18.51
CA SER A 47 -6.67 -30.77 18.19
C SER A 47 -5.55 -30.15 17.33
N GLU A 48 -4.36 -30.78 17.33
CA GLU A 48 -3.26 -30.36 16.45
C GLU A 48 -3.63 -30.44 14.97
N THR A 49 -4.48 -31.41 14.59
CA THR A 49 -4.99 -31.53 13.21
C THR A 49 -5.83 -30.33 12.79
N THR A 50 -6.57 -29.72 13.72
CA THR A 50 -7.35 -28.51 13.47
C THR A 50 -6.44 -27.33 13.13
N VAL A 51 -5.37 -27.13 13.91
CA VAL A 51 -4.38 -26.06 13.65
C VAL A 51 -3.67 -26.28 12.31
N LYS A 52 -3.28 -27.52 12.00
CA LYS A 52 -2.67 -27.86 10.71
C LYS A 52 -3.61 -27.63 9.52
N ARG A 53 -4.91 -27.91 9.67
CA ARG A 53 -5.92 -27.61 8.66
C ARG A 53 -6.05 -26.11 8.39
N LEU A 54 -6.07 -25.28 9.45
CA LEU A 54 -6.04 -23.83 9.30
C LEU A 54 -4.78 -23.38 8.55
N CYS A 55 -3.60 -23.86 8.94
CA CYS A 55 -2.32 -23.53 8.28
C CYS A 55 -2.37 -23.84 6.77
N ARG A 56 -2.88 -25.03 6.40
CA ARG A 56 -3.03 -25.43 5.00
C ARG A 56 -4.01 -24.54 4.23
N LYS A 57 -5.12 -24.11 4.85
CA LYS A 57 -6.07 -23.14 4.26
C LYS A 57 -5.45 -21.76 4.05
N MET A 58 -4.48 -21.38 4.89
CA MET A 58 -3.70 -20.15 4.72
C MET A 58 -2.50 -20.34 3.77
N GLU A 59 -2.46 -21.45 3.03
CA GLU A 59 -1.42 -21.77 2.06
C GLU A 59 -0.02 -21.80 2.69
N THR A 60 0.10 -22.38 3.89
CA THR A 60 1.39 -22.57 4.57
C THR A 60 1.73 -24.04 4.69
N LYS A 61 3.03 -24.34 4.73
CA LYS A 61 3.56 -25.72 4.81
C LYS A 61 3.36 -26.36 6.20
N GLY A 62 2.84 -25.60 7.16
CA GLY A 62 2.61 -26.03 8.54
C GLY A 62 2.68 -24.85 9.51
N PHE A 63 2.64 -25.16 10.81
CA PHE A 63 2.65 -24.11 11.84
C PHE A 63 3.94 -23.28 11.90
N PRO A 64 5.15 -23.83 11.72
CA PRO A 64 6.37 -23.01 11.68
C PRO A 64 6.36 -21.97 10.54
N ASP A 65 5.97 -22.40 9.34
CA ASP A 65 5.83 -21.53 8.16
C ASP A 65 4.70 -20.51 8.34
N PHE A 66 3.59 -20.92 8.95
CA PHE A 66 2.52 -20.02 9.36
C PHE A 66 3.02 -18.92 10.30
N LYS A 67 3.81 -19.26 11.33
CA LYS A 67 4.40 -18.27 12.23
C LYS A 67 5.36 -17.34 11.51
N LEU A 68 6.15 -17.84 10.57
CA LEU A 68 7.05 -17.00 9.77
C LEU A 68 6.27 -15.98 8.94
N ARG A 69 5.23 -16.42 8.21
CA ARG A 69 4.35 -15.52 7.45
C ARG A 69 3.55 -14.58 8.35
N LEU A 70 3.16 -15.01 9.55
CA LEU A 70 2.53 -14.17 10.56
C LEU A 70 3.50 -13.12 11.09
N THR A 71 4.75 -13.46 11.35
CA THR A 71 5.80 -12.50 11.70
C THR A 71 6.01 -11.49 10.58
N GLN A 72 6.14 -11.94 9.33
CA GLN A 72 6.23 -11.04 8.17
C GLN A 72 4.98 -10.15 8.04
N SER A 73 3.81 -10.68 8.34
CA SER A 73 2.56 -9.92 8.32
C SER A 73 2.47 -8.92 9.47
N LEU A 74 3.04 -9.23 10.63
CA LEU A 74 3.19 -8.27 11.71
C LEU A 74 4.25 -7.23 11.39
N LEU A 75 5.27 -7.60 10.60
CA LEU A 75 6.30 -6.72 10.09
C LEU A 75 5.78 -5.76 9.00
N HIS A 76 4.75 -6.13 8.23
CA HIS A 76 4.23 -5.35 7.11
C HIS A 76 2.77 -4.87 7.25
N GLY A 77 2.01 -5.37 8.21
CA GLY A 77 0.53 -5.32 8.23
C GLY A 77 -0.13 -4.48 9.33
N THR A 78 0.66 -3.84 10.17
CA THR A 78 0.20 -2.69 10.97
C THR A 78 1.08 -1.53 10.54
N SER A 79 0.50 -0.39 10.16
CA SER A 79 1.26 0.81 9.80
C SER A 79 2.46 0.97 10.74
N TYR A 80 3.63 1.21 10.17
CA TYR A 80 4.89 1.27 10.92
C TYR A 80 4.80 2.33 12.04
N VAL A 81 3.91 3.33 11.88
CA VAL A 81 3.54 4.34 12.88
C VAL A 81 2.95 3.71 14.15
N SER A 82 1.98 2.81 14.03
CA SER A 82 1.30 2.22 15.22
C SER A 82 2.22 1.27 16.00
N ARG A 83 3.32 0.78 15.40
CA ARG A 83 4.27 -0.12 16.07
C ARG A 83 5.38 0.61 16.80
N LEU A 84 5.67 1.84 16.40
CA LEU A 84 6.73 2.63 17.02
C LEU A 84 6.24 3.47 18.18
N LEU A 85 4.96 3.88 18.19
CA LEU A 85 4.42 4.75 19.23
C LEU A 85 4.07 3.96 20.49
N ASN A 86 4.83 4.20 21.56
CA ASN A 86 4.50 3.77 22.91
C ASN A 86 3.76 4.89 23.65
N PRO A 87 2.83 4.58 24.57
CA PRO A 87 2.16 5.59 25.40
C PRO A 87 3.13 6.52 26.15
N ASP A 88 4.32 6.01 26.46
CA ASP A 88 5.38 6.73 27.20
C ASP A 88 6.38 7.46 26.29
N ASP A 89 6.14 7.53 24.97
CA ASP A 89 7.07 8.20 24.04
C ASP A 89 7.09 9.72 24.22
N THR A 90 8.30 10.25 24.44
CA THR A 90 8.53 11.70 24.43
C THR A 90 8.23 12.31 23.06
N VAL A 91 7.98 13.63 23.02
CA VAL A 91 7.77 14.41 21.78
C VAL A 91 8.88 14.21 20.76
N ILE A 92 10.12 14.09 21.24
CA ILE A 92 11.29 13.84 20.39
C ILE A 92 11.19 12.45 19.74
N SER A 93 10.83 11.43 20.51
CA SER A 93 10.70 10.03 20.08
C SER A 93 9.60 9.88 19.04
N HIS A 94 8.37 10.31 19.35
CA HIS A 94 7.25 10.10 18.43
C HIS A 94 7.34 10.94 17.15
N ARG A 95 7.95 12.14 17.20
CA ARG A 95 8.24 12.92 15.99
C ARG A 95 9.09 12.11 15.01
N GLN A 96 10.23 11.58 15.46
CA GLN A 96 11.14 10.82 14.60
C GLN A 96 10.42 9.61 13.98
N LYS A 97 9.71 8.86 14.82
CA LYS A 97 8.98 7.65 14.44
C LYS A 97 7.91 7.89 13.39
N ILE A 98 7.13 8.97 13.53
CA ILE A 98 6.07 9.33 12.56
C ILE A 98 6.68 9.69 11.20
N PHE A 99 7.74 10.49 11.17
CA PHE A 99 8.40 10.88 9.91
C PHE A 99 9.07 9.71 9.21
N GLU A 100 9.87 8.91 9.93
CA GLU A 100 10.53 7.72 9.36
C GLU A 100 9.51 6.72 8.80
N SER A 101 8.42 6.50 9.55
CA SER A 101 7.32 5.66 9.08
C SER A 101 6.68 6.18 7.80
N THR A 102 6.40 7.48 7.75
CA THR A 102 5.76 8.11 6.59
C THR A 102 6.66 7.99 5.36
N ILE A 103 7.97 8.23 5.52
CA ILE A 103 8.96 8.09 4.44
C ILE A 103 9.03 6.64 3.96
N ALA A 104 9.10 5.67 4.88
CA ALA A 104 9.16 4.25 4.53
C ALA A 104 7.91 3.81 3.77
N GLU A 105 6.71 4.18 4.23
CA GLU A 105 5.45 3.83 3.58
C GLU A 105 5.32 4.50 2.19
N LEU A 106 5.71 5.78 2.04
CA LEU A 106 5.78 6.43 0.74
C LEU A 106 6.80 5.77 -0.20
N GLY A 107 7.93 5.28 0.35
CA GLY A 107 8.91 4.48 -0.39
C GLY A 107 8.31 3.21 -0.97
N ILE A 108 7.55 2.47 -0.14
CA ILE A 108 6.81 1.27 -0.58
C ILE A 108 5.82 1.63 -1.69
N VAL A 109 5.06 2.71 -1.55
CA VAL A 109 4.12 3.15 -2.61
C VAL A 109 4.89 3.42 -3.91
N LYS A 110 5.97 4.20 -3.85
CA LYS A 110 6.82 4.53 -5.00
C LYS A 110 7.32 3.27 -5.72
N ASP A 111 7.79 2.28 -4.96
CA ASP A 111 8.35 1.04 -5.53
C ASP A 111 7.29 0.12 -6.13
N ASN A 112 6.03 0.22 -5.69
CA ASN A 112 4.90 -0.55 -6.22
C ASN A 112 4.15 0.17 -7.36
N LEU A 113 4.48 1.42 -7.64
CA LEU A 113 3.86 2.15 -8.76
C LEU A 113 4.32 1.57 -10.10
N ASN A 114 3.36 1.14 -10.91
CA ASN A 114 3.65 0.60 -12.23
C ASN A 114 3.89 1.73 -13.24
N THR A 115 5.15 1.95 -13.61
CA THR A 115 5.58 2.99 -14.55
C THR A 115 4.85 2.90 -15.90
N THR A 116 4.59 1.69 -16.41
CA THR A 116 3.86 1.51 -17.67
C THR A 116 2.42 2.03 -17.57
N ARG A 117 1.74 1.76 -16.45
CA ARG A 117 0.38 2.29 -16.20
C ARG A 117 0.38 3.80 -16.04
N ILE A 118 1.38 4.37 -15.36
CA ILE A 118 1.54 5.82 -15.22
C ILE A 118 1.73 6.47 -16.60
N ASN A 119 2.64 5.94 -17.41
CA ASN A 119 2.88 6.43 -18.77
C ASN A 119 1.62 6.37 -19.63
N ARG A 120 0.87 5.26 -19.54
CA ARG A 120 -0.40 5.11 -20.26
C ARG A 120 -1.45 6.12 -19.80
N ALA A 121 -1.53 6.38 -18.49
CA ALA A 121 -2.43 7.40 -17.96
C ALA A 121 -2.05 8.80 -18.46
N ILE A 122 -0.76 9.15 -18.46
CA ILE A 122 -0.27 10.41 -19.03
C ILE A 122 -0.65 10.52 -20.51
N ASP A 123 -0.47 9.46 -21.30
CA ASP A 123 -0.85 9.43 -22.72
C ASP A 123 -2.34 9.74 -22.91
N LEU A 124 -3.21 9.10 -22.15
CA LEU A 124 -4.64 9.36 -22.21
C LEU A 124 -4.97 10.80 -21.82
N LEU A 125 -4.35 11.32 -20.73
CA LEU A 125 -4.55 12.69 -20.28
C LEU A 125 -4.10 13.72 -21.34
N THR A 126 -3.07 13.43 -22.13
CA THR A 126 -2.61 14.34 -23.19
C THR A 126 -3.54 14.43 -24.39
N GLN A 127 -4.38 13.42 -24.63
CA GLN A 127 -5.28 13.37 -25.79
C GLN A 127 -6.63 14.05 -25.53
N VAL A 128 -7.00 14.28 -24.27
CA VAL A 128 -8.31 14.83 -23.93
C VAL A 128 -8.34 16.37 -24.03
N LYS A 129 -9.48 16.91 -24.47
CA LYS A 129 -9.70 18.37 -24.61
C LYS A 129 -10.05 19.07 -23.30
N LYS A 130 -10.62 18.32 -22.34
CA LYS A 130 -11.03 18.81 -21.01
C LYS A 130 -10.72 17.74 -19.98
N ILE A 131 -10.28 18.18 -18.80
CA ILE A 131 -10.00 17.33 -17.64
C ILE A 131 -10.81 17.90 -16.47
N ALA A 132 -11.54 17.06 -15.77
CA ALA A 132 -12.27 17.41 -14.55
C ALA A 132 -11.80 16.49 -13.41
N PHE A 133 -11.56 17.08 -12.24
CA PHE A 133 -11.14 16.36 -11.04
C PHE A 133 -12.31 16.26 -10.08
N PHE A 134 -12.56 15.06 -9.55
CA PHE A 134 -13.58 14.81 -8.53
C PHE A 134 -12.92 14.22 -7.29
N GLY A 135 -13.08 14.88 -6.15
CA GLY A 135 -12.58 14.42 -4.86
C GLY A 135 -13.70 13.82 -4.02
N LEU A 136 -13.64 12.51 -3.75
CA LEU A 136 -14.51 11.84 -2.79
C LEU A 136 -13.68 11.44 -1.57
N ALA A 137 -13.98 12.01 -0.41
CA ALA A 137 -13.40 11.56 0.86
C ALA A 137 -14.07 10.25 1.28
N SER A 138 -13.35 9.13 1.26
CA SER A 138 -13.90 7.85 1.71
C SER A 138 -13.99 7.80 3.25
N PRO A 139 -15.17 7.49 3.81
CA PRO A 139 -15.34 7.26 5.26
C PRO A 139 -14.62 6.01 5.79
N ALA A 140 -14.10 5.13 4.91
CA ALA A 140 -13.41 3.91 5.33
C ALA A 140 -11.94 4.15 5.76
N ALA A 141 -11.40 5.36 5.58
CA ALA A 141 -10.03 5.70 5.96
C ALA A 141 -9.85 5.97 7.47
N TYR A 142 -10.92 5.89 8.27
CA TYR A 142 -10.92 6.24 9.69
C TYR A 142 -10.60 5.08 10.64
N THR A 143 -10.34 3.87 10.14
CA THR A 143 -10.11 2.68 10.99
C THR A 143 -8.71 2.62 11.61
N ASN A 144 -7.77 3.44 11.14
CA ASN A 144 -6.41 3.53 11.70
C ASN A 144 -5.98 5.00 11.69
N ILE A 145 -5.89 5.63 12.86
CA ILE A 145 -5.77 7.10 13.05
C ILE A 145 -4.60 7.71 12.25
N TYR A 146 -3.55 6.94 11.94
CA TYR A 146 -2.35 7.42 11.22
C TYR A 146 -2.33 7.08 9.71
N MET A 147 -3.09 6.07 9.28
CA MET A 147 -3.19 5.65 7.87
C MET A 147 -3.86 6.69 6.93
N PRO A 148 -4.83 7.53 7.36
CA PRO A 148 -5.40 8.52 6.45
C PRO A 148 -4.38 9.59 6.03
N MET A 149 -3.33 9.85 6.81
CA MET A 149 -2.33 10.86 6.45
C MET A 149 -1.41 10.39 5.32
N VAL A 150 -0.85 9.19 5.44
CA VAL A 150 0.06 8.63 4.42
C VAL A 150 -0.68 8.37 3.11
N LEU A 151 -1.91 7.85 3.16
CA LEU A 151 -2.71 7.65 1.95
C LEU A 151 -2.99 8.96 1.22
N ARG A 152 -3.30 10.04 1.94
CA ARG A 152 -3.49 11.38 1.35
C ARG A 152 -2.19 11.88 0.68
N LEU A 153 -1.05 11.73 1.35
CA LEU A 153 0.25 12.10 0.78
C LEU A 153 0.58 11.26 -0.47
N ALA A 154 0.31 9.97 -0.45
CA ALA A 154 0.49 9.09 -1.60
C ALA A 154 -0.40 9.49 -2.79
N GLN A 155 -1.66 9.84 -2.52
CA GLN A 155 -2.58 10.32 -3.56
C GLN A 155 -2.13 11.66 -4.15
N LEU A 156 -1.74 12.62 -3.32
CA LEU A 156 -1.25 13.92 -3.77
C LEU A 156 0.02 13.77 -4.62
N THR A 157 0.99 12.97 -4.17
CA THR A 157 2.23 12.74 -4.91
C THR A 157 1.96 12.02 -6.25
N LEU A 158 1.01 11.08 -6.31
CA LEU A 158 0.62 10.46 -7.57
C LEU A 158 -0.03 11.46 -8.54
N ILE A 159 -0.89 12.36 -8.04
CA ILE A 159 -1.47 13.45 -8.84
C ILE A 159 -0.35 14.34 -9.40
N ASP A 160 0.64 14.70 -8.58
CA ASP A 160 1.78 15.51 -9.03
C ASP A 160 2.61 14.82 -10.11
N VAL A 161 2.86 13.51 -9.96
CA VAL A 161 3.56 12.71 -10.98
C VAL A 161 2.79 12.73 -12.31
N LEU A 162 1.48 12.51 -12.27
CA LEU A 162 0.63 12.54 -13.47
C LEU A 162 0.54 13.94 -14.09
N ALA A 163 0.37 14.98 -13.27
CA ALA A 163 0.31 16.37 -13.73
C ALA A 163 1.62 16.82 -14.35
N THR A 164 2.76 16.51 -13.72
CA THR A 164 4.09 16.81 -14.25
C THR A 164 4.34 16.08 -15.56
N GLY A 165 4.02 14.78 -15.63
CA GLY A 165 4.13 14.00 -16.85
C GLY A 165 3.27 14.56 -17.99
N PHE A 166 2.03 14.95 -17.69
CA PHE A 166 1.13 15.61 -18.64
C PHE A 166 1.70 16.93 -19.17
N ILE A 167 2.19 17.81 -18.28
CA ILE A 167 2.76 19.11 -18.66
C ILE A 167 3.98 18.95 -19.57
N LEU A 168 4.89 18.04 -19.23
CA LEU A 168 6.12 17.80 -20.01
C LEU A 168 5.80 17.31 -21.42
N ARG A 169 4.83 16.39 -21.56
CA ARG A 169 4.46 15.80 -22.85
C ARG A 169 3.71 16.77 -23.75
N ARG A 170 2.86 17.64 -23.18
CA ARG A 170 2.16 18.69 -23.94
C ARG A 170 3.12 19.79 -24.45
N ARG A 171 4.18 20.11 -23.69
CA ARG A 171 5.23 21.04 -24.14
C ARG A 171 6.03 20.52 -25.34
N GLN A 172 6.17 19.21 -25.50
CA GLN A 172 6.84 18.61 -26.67
C GLN A 172 6.07 18.92 -27.97
N ASN A 173 4.76 18.63 -27.99
CA ASN A 173 3.90 18.95 -29.13
C ASN A 173 3.83 20.47 -29.42
N PHE A 174 3.90 21.32 -28.39
CA PHE A 174 3.93 22.77 -28.55
C PHE A 174 5.27 23.28 -29.10
N ARG A 175 6.41 22.72 -28.65
CA ARG A 175 7.74 23.00 -29.23
C ARG A 175 7.83 22.58 -30.68
N ASP A 176 7.26 21.43 -31.04
CA ASP A 176 7.30 20.93 -32.41
C ASP A 176 6.47 21.81 -33.35
N ASN A 177 5.32 22.30 -32.88
CA ASN A 177 4.56 23.32 -33.61
C ASN A 177 5.29 24.67 -33.70
N LEU A 178 5.96 25.12 -32.63
CA LEU A 178 6.78 26.34 -32.66
C LEU A 178 8.00 26.21 -33.59
N LYS A 179 8.64 25.04 -33.63
CA LYS A 179 9.71 24.73 -34.60
C LYS A 179 9.17 24.77 -36.02
N ARG A 180 8.06 24.09 -36.32
CA ARG A 180 7.44 24.15 -37.65
C ARG A 180 7.09 25.58 -38.06
N VAL A 181 6.50 26.37 -37.16
CA VAL A 181 6.16 27.77 -37.44
C VAL A 181 7.44 28.60 -37.66
N LYS A 182 8.50 28.37 -36.88
CA LYS A 182 9.79 29.03 -37.07
C LYS A 182 10.45 28.65 -38.41
N ASP A 183 10.43 27.37 -38.76
CA ASP A 183 11.01 26.85 -40.00
C ASP A 183 10.24 27.38 -41.23
N ILE A 184 8.90 27.43 -41.16
CA ILE A 184 8.06 28.04 -42.21
C ILE A 184 8.36 29.53 -42.36
N LEU A 185 8.53 30.27 -41.26
CA LEU A 185 8.86 31.69 -41.30
C LEU A 185 10.27 31.94 -41.86
N HIS A 186 11.22 31.05 -41.58
CA HIS A 186 12.58 31.12 -42.11
C HIS A 186 12.64 30.81 -43.61
N ASP A 187 11.85 29.85 -44.10
CA ASP A 187 11.74 29.57 -45.54
C ASP A 187 10.99 30.68 -46.30
N THR A 188 10.09 31.41 -45.64
CA THR A 188 9.32 32.50 -46.25
C THR A 188 10.09 33.83 -46.29
N TYR A 189 11.07 34.04 -45.41
CA TYR A 189 11.90 35.25 -45.35
C TYR A 189 13.37 34.90 -45.06
N PRO A 190 14.14 34.44 -46.06
CA PRO A 190 15.52 33.99 -45.85
C PRO A 190 16.51 35.10 -45.46
N ASP A 191 16.21 36.38 -45.76
CA ASP A 191 17.18 37.48 -45.61
C ASP A 191 16.90 38.44 -44.43
N LYS A 192 16.09 38.05 -43.45
CA LYS A 192 15.84 38.87 -42.24
C LYS A 192 15.96 38.07 -40.95
N LEU A 193 17.18 37.62 -40.66
CA LEU A 193 17.64 37.29 -39.31
C LEU A 193 19.15 37.52 -39.20
#